data_AF-A0A0E2Z872-F1
#
_entry.id   AF-A0A0E2Z872-F1
#
_cell.length_a   1.000
_cell.length_b   1.000
_cell.length_c   1.000
_cell.angle_alpha   90.00
_cell.angle_beta   90.00
_cell.angle_gamma   90.00
#
_symmetry.space_group_name_H-M   'P 1'
#
loop_
_entity.id
_entity.type
_entity.pdbx_description
1 polymer ?
#
loop_
_entity_poly.entity_id
_entity_poly.type
_entity_poly.pdbx_seq_one_letter_code
_entity_poly.pdbx_strand_id
1 'polypeptide(L)'
;MGGSLSSNDAKVRDQERGEMLADYWPLISLVGGSALAAWAIADGFASVDMRTFMHAYMGVFLLVFALLKIFNLNGFQDGFVMYDLLAKRVRAYGYVYPFIELALAIMYLNFMAPEFTYWATVGVFSFGAIGVVIALRQGLDINCPCMGSVLSVPLSTVTLTEDIGMLVMALLLLFV
;
A
#
# COMPACT_ATOMS: atom_id res chain seq x y z
N MET A 1 31.67 33.35 -28.08
CA MET A 1 31.45 33.32 -26.61
C MET A 1 29.98 32.99 -26.41
N GLY A 2 29.69 31.72 -26.23
CA GLY A 2 28.33 31.16 -26.33
C GLY A 2 27.58 31.16 -25.00
N GLY A 3 26.29 31.46 -25.10
CA GLY A 3 25.22 30.74 -24.44
C GLY A 3 25.08 30.94 -22.94
N SER A 4 24.36 32.00 -22.57
CA SER A 4 23.75 32.18 -21.25
C SER A 4 22.79 31.03 -20.92
N LEU A 5 22.90 30.53 -19.69
CA LEU A 5 21.95 29.66 -19.00
C LEU A 5 20.51 30.17 -19.14
N SER A 6 19.59 29.29 -19.57
CA SER A 6 18.16 29.48 -19.33
C SER A 6 17.58 28.15 -18.86
N SER A 7 17.28 28.13 -17.57
CA SER A 7 16.42 27.18 -16.88
C SER A 7 15.10 26.97 -17.62
N ASN A 8 14.78 25.72 -17.97
CA ASN A 8 13.40 25.24 -18.09
C ASN A 8 13.37 23.71 -18.27
N ASP A 9 13.84 22.98 -17.26
CA ASP A 9 13.53 21.55 -17.10
C ASP A 9 12.18 21.39 -16.38
N ALA A 10 11.11 21.95 -16.96
CA ALA A 10 9.77 21.53 -16.62
C ALA A 10 9.52 20.20 -17.33
N LYS A 11 9.80 19.08 -16.63
CA LYS A 11 9.49 17.72 -17.11
C LYS A 11 8.02 17.66 -17.53
N VAL A 12 7.80 17.68 -18.84
CA VAL A 12 6.51 17.45 -19.48
C VAL A 12 6.03 16.07 -19.06
N ARG A 13 4.77 15.99 -18.63
CA ARG A 13 4.11 14.76 -18.20
C ARG A 13 4.09 13.78 -19.38
N ASP A 14 4.84 12.68 -19.30
CA ASP A 14 4.73 11.61 -20.30
C ASP A 14 3.26 11.16 -20.37
N GLN A 15 2.66 11.43 -21.52
CA GLN A 15 1.24 11.30 -21.81
C GLN A 15 0.84 9.84 -22.09
N GLU A 16 1.82 8.93 -22.15
CA GLU A 16 1.67 7.48 -22.40
C GLU A 16 1.83 6.61 -21.14
N ARG A 17 1.87 7.19 -19.93
CA ARG A 17 1.93 6.40 -18.68
C ARG A 17 0.58 5.81 -18.32
N GLY A 18 0.50 4.48 -18.23
CA GLY A 18 -0.72 3.74 -17.89
C GLY A 18 -1.49 3.15 -19.07
N GLU A 19 -1.00 3.29 -20.32
CA GLU A 19 -1.62 2.67 -21.50
C GLU A 19 -1.19 1.20 -21.70
N MET A 20 -0.08 0.77 -21.09
CA MET A 20 0.43 -0.60 -21.20
C MET A 20 0.15 -1.42 -19.93
N LEU A 21 -0.49 -2.59 -20.09
CA LEU A 21 -0.70 -3.58 -19.03
C LEU A 21 0.59 -3.99 -18.29
N ALA A 22 1.76 -3.80 -18.92
CA ALA A 22 3.06 -4.09 -18.33
C ALA A 22 3.40 -3.20 -17.12
N ASP A 23 2.85 -1.98 -17.04
CA ASP A 23 3.05 -1.11 -15.88
C ASP A 23 2.46 -1.72 -14.59
N TYR A 24 1.37 -2.49 -14.71
CA TYR A 24 0.72 -3.17 -13.59
C TYR A 24 1.37 -4.51 -13.22
N TRP A 25 2.39 -4.97 -13.98
CA TRP A 25 3.03 -6.26 -13.76
C TRP A 25 3.57 -6.48 -12.33
N PRO A 26 4.29 -5.51 -11.72
CA PRO A 26 4.80 -5.65 -10.35
C PRO A 26 3.67 -5.81 -9.32
N LEU A 27 2.54 -5.12 -9.54
CA LEU A 27 1.39 -5.15 -8.65
C LEU A 27 0.63 -6.48 -8.75
N ILE A 28 0.36 -6.93 -9.98
CA ILE A 28 -0.29 -8.23 -10.23
C ILE A 28 0.55 -9.36 -9.63
N SER A 29 1.88 -9.30 -9.77
CA SER A 29 2.80 -10.26 -9.15
C SER A 29 2.65 -10.30 -7.63
N LEU A 30 2.49 -9.13 -7.00
CA LEU A 30 2.35 -9.03 -5.56
C LEU A 30 0.98 -9.57 -5.08
N VAL A 31 -0.12 -9.09 -5.67
CA VAL A 31 -1.49 -9.52 -5.35
C VAL A 31 -1.69 -11.01 -5.64
N GLY A 32 -1.24 -11.46 -6.81
CA GLY A 32 -1.31 -12.86 -7.21
C GLY A 32 -0.43 -13.75 -6.33
N GLY A 33 0.78 -13.29 -6.02
CA GLY A 33 1.71 -13.98 -5.12
C GLY A 33 1.16 -14.15 -3.71
N SER A 34 0.56 -13.09 -3.13
CA SER A 34 -0.07 -13.17 -1.82
C SER A 34 -1.32 -14.06 -1.81
N ALA A 35 -2.12 -14.05 -2.88
CA ALA A 35 -3.27 -14.95 -3.04
C ALA A 35 -2.85 -16.43 -3.12
N LEU A 36 -1.81 -16.74 -3.90
CA LEU A 36 -1.28 -18.10 -4.00
C LEU A 36 -0.64 -18.57 -2.69
N ALA A 37 0.10 -17.70 -2.01
CA ALA A 37 0.68 -17.99 -0.71
C ALA A 37 -0.42 -18.25 0.34
N ALA A 38 -1.48 -17.43 0.36
CA ALA A 38 -2.61 -17.62 1.24
C ALA A 38 -3.34 -18.94 0.98
N TRP A 39 -3.51 -19.31 -0.29
CA TRP A 39 -4.10 -20.59 -0.67
C TRP A 39 -3.23 -21.76 -0.20
N ALA A 40 -1.92 -21.70 -0.41
CA ALA A 40 -0.99 -22.73 0.05
C ALA A 40 -0.98 -22.87 1.59
N ILE A 41 -1.06 -21.76 2.32
CA ILE A 41 -1.17 -21.77 3.80
C ILE A 41 -2.51 -22.38 4.23
N ALA A 42 -3.60 -21.99 3.56
CA ALA A 42 -4.94 -22.47 3.86
C ALA A 42 -5.16 -23.95 3.52
N ASP A 43 -4.40 -24.52 2.57
CA ASP A 43 -4.41 -25.95 2.26
C ASP A 43 -3.46 -26.75 3.17
N GLY A 44 -2.31 -26.17 3.51
CA GLY A 44 -1.26 -26.87 4.27
C GLY A 44 -1.43 -26.91 5.79
N PHE A 45 -2.07 -25.92 6.40
CA PHE A 45 -2.12 -25.77 7.87
C PHE A 45 -3.52 -25.87 8.50
N ALA A 46 -4.59 -25.66 7.73
CA ALA A 46 -5.97 -25.74 8.21
C ALA A 46 -6.87 -26.34 7.12
N SER A 47 -8.09 -26.72 7.45
CA SER A 47 -9.11 -26.90 6.42
C SER A 47 -9.25 -25.61 5.59
N VAL A 48 -9.56 -25.72 4.30
CA VAL A 48 -9.87 -24.59 3.41
C VAL A 48 -11.17 -23.93 3.87
N ASP A 49 -11.09 -23.17 4.96
CA ASP A 49 -12.15 -22.33 5.49
C ASP A 49 -11.90 -20.89 5.01
N MET A 50 -12.99 -20.21 4.65
CA MET A 50 -12.92 -18.87 4.06
C MET A 50 -12.24 -17.87 5.00
N ARG A 51 -12.45 -18.03 6.32
CA ARG A 51 -11.81 -17.21 7.35
C ARG A 51 -10.29 -17.36 7.35
N THR A 52 -9.80 -18.59 7.33
CA THR A 52 -8.34 -18.83 7.35
C THR A 52 -7.68 -18.29 6.10
N PHE A 53 -8.31 -18.46 4.94
CA PHE A 53 -7.81 -17.89 3.69
C PHE A 53 -7.74 -16.36 3.75
N MET A 54 -8.79 -15.69 4.23
CA MET A 54 -8.81 -14.23 4.39
C MET A 54 -7.70 -13.74 5.32
N HIS A 55 -7.48 -14.42 6.46
CA HIS A 55 -6.39 -14.11 7.38
C HIS A 55 -5.01 -14.27 6.76
N ALA A 56 -4.77 -15.41 6.10
CA ALA A 56 -3.50 -15.69 5.46
C ALA A 56 -3.24 -14.67 4.34
N TYR A 57 -4.25 -14.33 3.55
CA TYR A 57 -4.15 -13.33 2.50
C TYR A 57 -3.81 -11.95 3.05
N MET A 58 -4.58 -11.44 4.02
CA MET A 58 -4.33 -10.12 4.62
C MET A 58 -2.95 -10.07 5.30
N GLY A 59 -2.57 -11.13 6.01
CA GLY A 59 -1.28 -11.23 6.69
C GLY A 59 -0.10 -11.22 5.71
N VAL A 60 -0.12 -12.06 4.68
CA VAL A 60 0.96 -12.10 3.68
C VAL A 60 1.01 -10.81 2.87
N PHE A 61 -0.14 -10.28 2.46
CA PHE A 61 -0.23 -9.03 1.71
C PHE A 61 0.36 -7.86 2.50
N LEU A 62 -0.09 -7.65 3.75
CA LEU A 62 0.43 -6.61 4.64
C LEU A 62 1.93 -6.77 4.89
N LEU A 63 2.40 -8.01 5.08
CA LEU A 63 3.82 -8.30 5.30
C LEU A 63 4.67 -7.82 4.12
N VAL A 64 4.30 -8.22 2.89
CA VAL A 64 5.05 -7.84 1.69
C VAL A 64 4.99 -6.32 1.47
N PHE A 65 3.82 -5.71 1.61
CA PHE A 65 3.66 -4.25 1.47
C PHE A 65 4.48 -3.47 2.50
N ALA A 66 4.46 -3.89 3.77
CA ALA A 66 5.24 -3.26 4.82
C ALA A 66 6.74 -3.38 4.56
N LEU A 67 7.22 -4.57 4.13
CA LEU A 67 8.62 -4.79 3.81
C LEU A 67 9.09 -3.89 2.67
N LEU A 68 8.31 -3.77 1.58
CA LEU A 68 8.64 -2.89 0.47
C LEU A 68 8.78 -1.42 0.91
N LYS A 69 7.93 -0.96 1.84
CA LYS A 69 8.03 0.38 2.44
C LYS A 69 9.27 0.52 3.32
N ILE A 70 9.64 -0.51 4.08
CA ILE A 70 10.84 -0.53 4.93
C ILE A 70 12.12 -0.50 4.09
N PHE A 71 12.17 -1.23 2.97
CA PHE A 71 13.32 -1.23 2.07
C PHE A 71 13.67 0.18 1.56
N ASN A 72 12.68 1.06 1.44
CA ASN A 72 12.88 2.44 1.01
C ASN A 72 12.14 3.42 1.91
N LEU A 73 12.46 3.38 3.20
CA LEU A 73 11.74 4.14 4.22
C LEU A 73 11.79 5.66 4.00
N ASN A 74 12.94 6.19 3.59
CA ASN A 74 13.10 7.62 3.31
C ASN A 74 12.28 8.05 2.08
N GLY A 75 12.34 7.26 1.01
CA GLY A 75 11.54 7.50 -0.19
C GLY A 75 10.05 7.41 0.04
N PHE A 76 9.64 6.44 0.84
CA PHE A 76 8.25 6.29 1.25
C PHE A 76 7.80 7.52 2.05
N GLN A 77 8.57 7.95 3.05
CA GLN A 77 8.21 9.08 3.90
C GLN A 77 8.12 10.39 3.11
N ASP A 78 9.04 10.66 2.18
CA ASP A 78 9.00 11.84 1.32
C ASP A 78 7.73 11.89 0.46
N GLY A 79 7.28 10.74 -0.06
CA GLY A 79 6.00 10.62 -0.76
C GLY A 79 4.79 10.70 0.18
N PHE A 80 4.82 9.97 1.31
CA PHE A 80 3.71 9.80 2.24
C PHE A 80 3.30 11.11 2.92
N VAL A 81 4.26 11.97 3.27
CA VAL A 81 4.01 13.30 3.85
C VAL A 81 3.24 14.22 2.90
N MET A 82 3.33 14.00 1.60
CA MET A 82 2.68 14.86 0.61
C MET A 82 1.17 14.63 0.51
N TYR A 83 0.67 13.44 0.86
CA TYR A 83 -0.75 13.07 0.76
C TYR A 83 -1.44 12.72 2.08
N ASP A 84 -0.73 12.14 3.05
CA ASP A 84 -1.35 11.73 4.32
C ASP A 84 -1.54 12.92 5.28
N LEU A 85 -2.77 13.10 5.79
CA LEU A 85 -3.11 14.23 6.67
C LEU A 85 -2.34 14.23 7.99
N LEU A 86 -2.02 13.04 8.51
CA LEU A 86 -1.31 12.86 9.78
C LEU A 86 0.20 13.03 9.57
N ALA A 87 0.76 12.44 8.51
CA ALA A 87 2.17 12.55 8.18
C ALA A 87 2.57 13.99 7.78
N LYS A 88 1.64 14.74 7.18
CA LYS A 88 1.82 16.18 6.90
C LYS A 88 2.01 17.00 8.19
N ARG A 89 1.38 16.58 9.29
CA ARG A 89 1.50 17.23 10.60
C ARG A 89 2.64 16.65 11.45
N VAL A 90 2.90 15.36 11.34
CA VAL A 90 3.90 14.63 12.11
C VAL A 90 4.74 13.77 11.17
N ARG A 91 5.88 14.30 10.67
CA ARG A 91 6.78 13.56 9.78
C ARG A 91 7.25 12.22 10.35
N ALA A 92 7.42 12.14 11.67
CA ALA A 92 7.78 10.89 12.35
C ALA A 92 6.74 9.78 12.16
N TYR A 93 5.46 10.12 11.95
CA TYR A 93 4.40 9.13 11.70
C TYR A 93 4.65 8.34 10.40
N GLY A 94 5.17 9.00 9.36
CA GLY A 94 5.51 8.33 8.09
C GLY A 94 6.60 7.26 8.24
N TYR A 95 7.48 7.40 9.25
CA TYR A 95 8.47 6.37 9.58
C TYR A 95 7.89 5.21 10.38
N VAL A 96 6.88 5.47 11.22
CA VAL A 96 6.27 4.46 12.10
C VAL A 96 5.23 3.63 11.36
N TYR A 97 4.57 4.20 10.36
CA TYR A 97 3.46 3.57 9.63
C TYR A 97 3.79 2.18 9.05
N PRO A 98 4.93 1.95 8.35
CA PRO A 98 5.28 0.62 7.86
C PRO A 98 5.45 -0.43 8.96
N PHE A 99 5.87 -0.01 10.16
CA PHE A 99 5.98 -0.91 11.30
C PHE A 99 4.62 -1.26 11.90
N ILE A 100 3.63 -0.35 11.83
CA ILE A 100 2.25 -0.64 12.21
C ILE A 100 1.67 -1.70 11.27
N GLU A 101 1.84 -1.54 9.97
CA GLU A 101 1.41 -2.53 8.98
C GLU A 101 2.09 -3.89 9.17
N LEU A 102 3.39 -3.89 9.45
CA LEU A 102 4.14 -5.10 9.78
C LEU A 102 3.57 -5.78 11.04
N ALA A 103 3.28 -5.02 12.10
CA ALA A 103 2.70 -5.57 13.32
C ALA A 103 1.32 -6.19 13.06
N LEU A 104 0.46 -5.52 12.28
CA LEU A 104 -0.83 -6.05 11.85
C LEU A 104 -0.68 -7.33 11.01
N ALA A 105 0.30 -7.38 10.11
CA ALA A 105 0.59 -8.55 9.29
C ALA A 105 0.86 -9.79 10.16
N ILE A 106 1.72 -9.63 11.18
CA ILE A 106 2.06 -10.71 12.11
C ILE A 106 0.86 -11.11 12.96
N MET A 107 0.03 -10.15 13.39
CA MET A 107 -1.20 -10.45 14.12
C MET A 107 -2.19 -11.27 13.28
N TYR A 108 -2.37 -10.93 12.00
CA TYR A 108 -3.19 -11.71 11.07
C TYR A 108 -2.68 -13.13 10.86
N LEU A 109 -1.36 -13.30 10.66
CA LEU A 109 -0.73 -14.61 10.44
C LEU A 109 -0.78 -15.49 11.69
N ASN A 110 -0.66 -14.91 12.88
CA ASN A 110 -0.63 -15.66 14.14
C ASN A 110 -2.02 -15.81 14.79
N PHE A 111 -3.08 -15.31 14.15
CA PHE A 111 -4.44 -15.28 14.72
C PHE A 111 -4.50 -14.70 16.15
N MET A 112 -3.60 -13.78 16.48
CA MET A 112 -3.53 -13.21 17.82
C MET A 112 -4.58 -12.11 17.96
N ALA A 113 -5.50 -12.26 18.92
CA ALA A 113 -6.53 -11.28 19.24
C ALA A 113 -7.25 -10.73 17.96
N PRO A 114 -7.99 -11.59 17.23
CA PRO A 114 -8.59 -11.24 15.95
C PRO A 114 -9.47 -9.98 16.04
N GLU A 115 -10.29 -9.85 17.10
CA GLU A 115 -11.14 -8.67 17.30
C GLU A 115 -10.34 -7.36 17.36
N PHE A 116 -9.25 -7.33 18.14
CA PHE A 116 -8.38 -6.15 18.22
C PHE A 116 -7.71 -5.86 16.89
N THR A 117 -7.24 -6.90 16.21
CA THR A 117 -6.58 -6.79 14.90
C THR A 117 -7.52 -6.18 13.88
N TYR A 118 -8.77 -6.64 13.78
CA TYR A 118 -9.73 -6.11 12.82
C TYR A 118 -10.06 -4.64 13.08
N TRP A 119 -10.29 -4.26 14.34
CA TRP A 119 -10.55 -2.86 14.70
C TRP A 119 -9.36 -1.96 14.37
N ALA A 120 -8.14 -2.42 14.67
CA ALA A 120 -6.92 -1.70 14.34
C ALA A 120 -6.74 -1.55 12.82
N THR A 121 -6.96 -2.61 12.05
CA THR A 121 -6.91 -2.61 10.59
C THR A 121 -7.96 -1.66 10.02
N VAL A 122 -9.21 -1.73 10.48
CA VAL A 122 -10.27 -0.80 10.04
C VAL A 122 -9.87 0.64 10.32
N GLY A 123 -9.32 0.94 11.48
CA GLY A 123 -8.80 2.27 11.82
C GLY A 123 -7.72 2.71 10.84
N VAL A 124 -6.60 1.97 10.78
CA VAL A 124 -5.42 2.31 9.97
C VAL A 124 -5.77 2.47 8.49
N PHE A 125 -6.51 1.52 7.92
CA PHE A 125 -6.90 1.57 6.50
C PHE A 125 -7.94 2.64 6.19
N SER A 126 -8.87 2.94 7.10
CA SER A 126 -9.81 4.05 6.90
C SER A 126 -9.09 5.38 6.86
N PHE A 127 -8.11 5.60 7.75
CA PHE A 127 -7.27 6.80 7.73
C PHE A 127 -6.43 6.89 6.44
N GLY A 128 -5.81 5.79 6.02
CA GLY A 128 -5.07 5.70 4.76
C GLY A 128 -5.95 6.00 3.54
N ALA A 129 -7.11 5.36 3.44
CA ALA A 129 -8.07 5.57 2.35
C ALA A 129 -8.56 7.03 2.28
N ILE A 130 -8.87 7.66 3.42
CA ILE A 130 -9.23 9.08 3.48
C ILE A 130 -8.08 9.96 2.98
N GLY A 131 -6.84 9.66 3.39
CA GLY A 131 -5.63 10.35 2.91
C GLY A 131 -5.47 10.28 1.40
N VAL A 132 -5.61 9.08 0.82
CA VAL A 132 -5.53 8.86 -0.63
C VAL A 132 -6.65 9.59 -1.38
N VAL A 133 -7.90 9.52 -0.89
CA VAL A 133 -9.04 10.23 -1.50
C VAL A 133 -8.83 11.74 -1.50
N ILE A 134 -8.31 12.30 -0.40
CA ILE A 134 -8.04 13.73 -0.30
C ILE A 134 -6.91 14.15 -1.25
N ALA A 135 -5.86 13.34 -1.37
CA ALA A 135 -4.76 13.63 -2.28
C ALA A 135 -5.16 13.54 -3.76
N LEU A 136 -6.00 12.56 -4.11
CA LEU A 136 -6.65 12.48 -5.44
C LEU A 136 -7.44 13.75 -5.75
N ARG A 137 -8.24 14.23 -4.79
CA ARG A 137 -9.01 15.47 -4.97
C ARG A 137 -8.15 16.72 -5.04
N GLN A 138 -6.96 16.70 -4.47
CA GLN A 138 -6.00 17.80 -4.54
C GLN A 138 -5.14 17.79 -5.81
N GLY A 139 -5.29 16.79 -6.70
CA GLY A 139 -4.58 16.73 -7.97
C GLY A 139 -3.06 16.63 -7.83
N LEU A 140 -2.58 16.08 -6.71
CA LEU A 140 -1.16 15.94 -6.42
C LEU A 140 -0.53 14.84 -7.31
N ASP A 141 0.04 15.24 -8.45
CA ASP A 141 0.96 14.43 -9.26
C ASP A 141 2.34 14.42 -8.57
N ILE A 142 2.52 13.52 -7.60
CA ILE A 142 3.79 13.41 -6.86
C ILE A 142 4.78 12.60 -7.71
N ASN A 143 5.80 13.26 -8.26
CA ASN A 143 6.96 12.60 -8.87
C ASN A 143 8.24 12.83 -8.06
N CYS A 144 8.94 11.70 -7.83
CA CYS A 144 10.36 11.45 -7.45
C CYS A 144 10.78 11.54 -5.96
N PRO A 145 11.76 10.72 -5.46
CA PRO A 145 12.87 10.09 -6.23
C PRO A 145 13.34 8.64 -5.88
N CYS A 146 12.88 7.95 -4.82
CA CYS A 146 13.66 6.79 -4.34
C CYS A 146 13.22 5.41 -4.87
N MET A 147 11.98 5.24 -5.33
CA MET A 147 11.47 3.96 -5.87
C MET A 147 11.08 4.09 -7.36
N GLY A 148 11.78 4.98 -8.07
CA GLY A 148 11.45 5.45 -9.42
C GLY A 148 11.68 4.46 -10.57
N SER A 149 11.71 3.14 -10.34
CA SER A 149 11.82 2.18 -11.45
C SER A 149 11.06 0.86 -11.29
N VAL A 150 10.34 0.64 -10.19
CA VAL A 150 9.64 -0.65 -9.96
C VAL A 150 8.12 -0.46 -9.80
N LEU A 151 7.66 0.75 -9.43
CA LEU A 151 6.24 1.10 -9.32
C LEU A 151 6.03 2.50 -9.94
N SER A 152 6.23 2.61 -11.25
CA SER A 152 5.93 3.81 -12.06
C SER A 152 4.44 3.91 -12.44
N VAL A 153 3.57 3.48 -11.54
CA VAL A 153 2.12 3.42 -11.75
C VAL A 153 1.47 4.45 -10.81
N PRO A 154 0.40 5.15 -11.22
CA PRO A 154 -0.45 5.88 -10.29
C PRO A 154 -1.06 4.87 -9.29
N LEU A 155 -0.34 4.62 -8.18
CA LEU A 155 -0.77 3.83 -7.02
C LEU A 155 -2.16 4.27 -6.55
N SER A 156 -2.55 5.50 -6.85
CA SER A 156 -3.74 6.11 -6.29
C SER A 156 -5.08 5.40 -6.59
N THR A 157 -5.25 4.75 -7.74
CA THR A 157 -6.53 4.10 -8.08
C THR A 157 -6.56 2.64 -7.66
N VAL A 158 -5.44 1.94 -7.84
CA VAL A 158 -5.36 0.51 -7.54
C VAL A 158 -5.12 0.26 -6.05
N THR A 159 -4.24 1.02 -5.41
CA THR A 159 -4.06 0.96 -3.94
C THR A 159 -5.32 1.38 -3.21
N LEU A 160 -6.10 2.35 -3.73
CA LEU A 160 -7.41 2.66 -3.17
C LEU A 160 -8.36 1.46 -3.26
N THR A 161 -8.34 0.72 -4.37
CA THR A 161 -9.16 -0.49 -4.54
C THR A 161 -8.71 -1.61 -3.60
N GLU A 162 -7.40 -1.76 -3.38
CA GLU A 162 -6.82 -2.73 -2.44
C GLU A 162 -7.12 -2.38 -0.97
N ASP A 163 -6.94 -1.13 -0.58
CA ASP A 163 -7.25 -0.62 0.77
C ASP A 163 -8.73 -0.79 1.10
N ILE A 164 -9.62 -0.49 0.14
CA ILE A 164 -11.05 -0.75 0.28
C ILE A 164 -11.33 -2.25 0.35
N GLY A 165 -10.66 -3.07 -0.46
CA GLY A 165 -10.79 -4.53 -0.42
C GLY A 165 -10.41 -5.10 0.94
N MET A 166 -9.30 -4.67 1.51
CA MET A 166 -8.85 -5.05 2.85
C MET A 166 -9.79 -4.55 3.94
N LEU A 167 -10.32 -3.34 3.82
CA LEU A 167 -11.32 -2.80 4.74
C LEU A 167 -12.60 -3.66 4.72
N VAL A 168 -13.10 -4.01 3.53
CA VAL A 168 -14.28 -4.87 3.37
C VAL A 168 -14.03 -6.25 3.95
N MET A 169 -12.86 -6.85 3.69
CA MET A 169 -12.49 -8.15 4.27
C MET A 169 -12.40 -8.10 5.80
N ALA A 170 -11.78 -7.06 6.37
CA ALA A 170 -11.72 -6.87 7.81
C ALA A 170 -13.12 -6.70 8.44
N LEU A 171 -14.01 -5.95 7.79
CA LEU A 171 -15.40 -5.82 8.25
C LEU A 171 -16.15 -7.14 8.16
N LEU A 172 -16.00 -7.90 7.07
CA LEU A 172 -16.60 -9.23 6.95
C LEU A 172 -16.13 -10.16 8.08
N LEU A 173 -14.84 -10.18 8.40
CA LEU A 173 -14.29 -10.95 9.52
C LEU A 173 -14.80 -10.49 10.89
N LEU A 174 -15.21 -9.22 11.03
CA LEU A 174 -15.79 -8.67 12.27
C LEU A 174 -17.25 -9.08 12.45
N PHE A 175 -18.00 -9.27 11.35
CA PHE A 175 -19.43 -9.62 11.37
C PHE A 175 -19.72 -11.13 11.16
N VAL A 176 -18.73 -11.97 10.85
CA VAL A 176 -18.85 -13.43 10.55
C VAL A 176 -18.22 -14.33 11.62
#